data_AF-C3M9M2-F1
#
_entry.id   AF-C3M9M2-F1
#
_cell.length_a   1.000
_cell.length_b   1.000
_cell.length_c   1.000
_cell.angle_alpha   90.00
_cell.angle_beta   90.00
_cell.angle_gamma   90.00
#
_symmetry.space_group_name_H-M   'P 1'
#
loop_
_entity.id
_entity.type
_entity.pdbx_description
1 polymer ?
#
loop_
_entity_poly.entity_id
_entity_poly.type
_entity_poly.pdbx_seq_one_letter_code
_entity_poly.pdbx_strand_id
1 'polypeptide(L)'
;MQDVLKIYRLTPLAEPQDPNWQNARYQGEVVVVARSSGDARIVASEAELDFREIDAKPAEGVTTDMASAFRSERLYTVIEEGPAPPGSDRGVIAGRIAVDNIISTEL
;
A
#
# COMPACT_ATOMS: atom_id res chain seq x y z
N MET A 1 11.36 -4.68 -22.25
CA MET A 1 9.90 -4.79 -22.26
C MET A 1 9.38 -3.63 -21.44
N GLN A 2 8.66 -2.67 -22.05
CA GLN A 2 7.99 -1.65 -21.25
C GLN A 2 6.79 -2.35 -20.62
N ASP A 3 6.84 -2.64 -19.32
CA ASP A 3 5.70 -3.25 -18.63
C ASP A 3 4.54 -2.25 -18.66
N VAL A 4 3.47 -2.63 -19.36
CA VAL A 4 2.24 -1.85 -19.47
C VAL A 4 1.64 -1.70 -18.08
N LEU A 5 1.33 -0.45 -17.69
CA LEU A 5 0.72 -0.18 -16.40
C LEU A 5 -0.72 -0.72 -16.35
N LYS A 6 -1.08 -1.20 -15.16
CA LYS A 6 -2.38 -1.81 -14.88
C LYS A 6 -2.90 -1.31 -13.55
N ILE A 7 -4.21 -1.41 -13.38
CA ILE A 7 -4.90 -1.09 -12.14
C ILE A 7 -4.92 -2.32 -11.25
N TYR A 8 -4.50 -2.15 -10.02
CA TYR A 8 -4.50 -3.17 -8.98
C TYR A 8 -5.26 -2.68 -7.75
N ARG A 9 -6.13 -3.53 -7.19
CA ARG A 9 -6.80 -3.29 -5.90
C ARG A 9 -6.16 -4.16 -4.82
N LEU A 10 -5.68 -3.52 -3.75
CA LEU A 10 -5.28 -4.16 -2.52
C LEU A 10 -6.49 -4.23 -1.59
N THR A 11 -6.92 -5.43 -1.24
CA THR A 11 -8.11 -5.68 -0.40
C THR A 11 -7.70 -6.35 0.91
N PRO A 12 -8.12 -5.85 2.08
CA PRO A 12 -7.87 -6.52 3.35
C PRO A 12 -8.47 -7.92 3.37
N LEU A 13 -7.72 -8.90 3.87
CA LEU A 13 -8.18 -10.28 4.07
C LEU A 13 -8.79 -10.51 5.45
N ALA A 14 -8.57 -9.58 6.38
CA ALA A 14 -9.01 -9.66 7.77
C ALA A 14 -9.80 -8.41 8.16
N GLU A 15 -10.73 -8.57 9.10
CA GLU A 15 -11.54 -7.46 9.62
C GLU A 15 -10.67 -6.45 10.40
N PRO A 16 -11.08 -5.18 10.53
CA PRO A 16 -10.28 -4.15 11.21
C PRO A 16 -9.87 -4.47 12.67
N GLN A 17 -10.62 -5.36 13.34
CA GLN A 17 -10.42 -5.75 14.73
C GLN A 17 -9.63 -7.08 14.87
N ASP A 18 -9.21 -7.66 13.75
CA ASP A 18 -8.52 -8.96 13.74
C ASP A 18 -7.12 -8.86 14.41
N PRO A 19 -6.75 -9.80 15.30
CA PRO A 19 -5.45 -9.81 15.96
C PRO A 19 -4.24 -9.83 15.01
N ASN A 20 -4.41 -10.27 13.75
CA ASN A 20 -3.35 -10.25 12.74
C ASN A 20 -2.84 -8.82 12.46
N TRP A 21 -3.64 -7.79 12.75
CA TRP A 21 -3.26 -6.38 12.63
C TRP A 21 -2.40 -5.86 13.79
N GLN A 22 -2.11 -6.65 14.82
CA GLN A 22 -1.39 -6.18 16.03
C GLN A 22 -0.06 -5.41 15.76
N ASN A 23 0.59 -5.68 14.62
CA ASN A 23 1.85 -5.03 14.21
C ASN A 23 1.71 -4.23 12.90
N ALA A 24 0.48 -3.90 12.47
CA ALA A 24 0.26 -3.22 11.21
C ALA A 24 -1.05 -2.41 11.22
N ARG A 25 -1.07 -1.24 10.60
CA ARG A 25 -2.29 -0.43 10.56
C ARG A 25 -3.29 -0.96 9.53
N TYR A 26 -4.52 -1.21 9.96
CA TYR A 26 -5.64 -1.43 9.04
C TYR A 26 -5.92 -0.14 8.25
N GLN A 27 -5.95 -0.23 6.93
CA GLN A 27 -6.09 0.93 6.03
C GLN A 27 -7.25 0.78 5.02
N GLY A 28 -7.97 -0.34 5.05
CA GLY A 28 -9.06 -0.59 4.11
C GLY A 28 -8.54 -0.87 2.70
N GLU A 29 -9.41 -0.71 1.70
CA GLU A 29 -9.02 -0.94 0.31
C GLU A 29 -8.21 0.21 -0.28
N VAL A 30 -7.23 -0.14 -1.11
CA VAL A 30 -6.39 0.80 -1.87
C VAL A 30 -6.32 0.38 -3.32
N VAL A 31 -6.42 1.34 -4.23
CA VAL A 31 -6.29 1.12 -5.68
C VAL A 31 -5.05 1.86 -6.18
N VAL A 32 -4.22 1.14 -6.94
CA VAL A 32 -2.97 1.65 -7.47
C VAL A 32 -2.82 1.35 -8.96
N VAL A 33 -2.04 2.17 -9.63
CA VAL A 33 -1.49 1.90 -10.96
C VAL A 33 -0.07 1.38 -10.79
N ALA A 34 0.21 0.17 -11.27
CA ALA A 34 1.51 -0.50 -11.12
C ALA A 34 1.83 -1.43 -12.30
N ARG A 35 3.04 -1.99 -12.32
CA ARG A 35 3.50 -2.92 -13.37
C ARG A 35 3.15 -4.38 -13.11
N SER A 36 2.96 -4.73 -11.83
CA SER A 36 2.68 -6.10 -11.37
C SER A 36 2.04 -6.07 -9.99
N SER A 37 1.56 -7.22 -9.50
CA SER A 37 1.06 -7.36 -8.12
C SER A 37 2.13 -7.06 -7.07
N GLY A 38 3.39 -7.48 -7.30
CA GLY A 38 4.51 -7.13 -6.44
C GLY A 38 4.82 -5.64 -6.44
N ASP A 39 4.81 -5.01 -7.62
CA ASP A 39 4.98 -3.57 -7.76
C ASP A 39 3.83 -2.79 -7.08
N ALA A 40 2.59 -3.28 -7.17
CA ALA A 40 1.42 -2.68 -6.52
C ALA A 40 1.58 -2.61 -4.99
N ARG A 41 2.15 -3.66 -4.36
CA ARG A 41 2.46 -3.64 -2.93
C ARG A 41 3.52 -2.59 -2.60
N ILE A 42 4.54 -2.45 -3.45
CA ILE A 42 5.57 -1.42 -3.28
C ILE A 42 4.95 -0.03 -3.40
N VAL A 43 4.16 0.25 -4.45
CA VAL A 43 3.45 1.53 -4.64
C VAL A 43 2.62 1.89 -3.41
N ALA A 44 1.80 0.96 -2.92
CA ALA A 44 0.94 1.20 -1.76
C ALA A 44 1.76 1.46 -0.48
N SER A 45 2.86 0.73 -0.28
CA SER A 45 3.76 0.93 0.88
C SER A 45 4.52 2.26 0.80
N GLU A 46 4.99 2.65 -0.38
CA GLU A 46 5.72 3.90 -0.61
C GLU A 46 4.84 5.13 -0.34
N ALA A 47 3.52 4.97 -0.46
CA ALA A 47 2.56 6.02 -0.18
C ALA A 47 2.23 6.18 1.32
N GLU A 48 2.69 5.29 2.21
CA GLU A 48 2.56 5.49 3.66
C GLU A 48 3.61 6.52 4.14
N LEU A 49 3.18 7.66 4.69
CA LEU A 49 4.10 8.73 5.16
C LEU A 49 5.04 8.25 6.28
N ASP A 50 4.65 7.23 7.05
CA ASP A 50 5.41 6.71 8.19
C ASP A 50 6.70 5.94 7.79
N PHE A 51 6.94 5.64 6.50
CA PHE A 51 8.14 4.89 6.11
C PHE A 51 9.44 5.73 6.09
N ARG A 52 9.36 7.06 6.29
CA ARG A 52 10.53 7.97 6.23
C ARG A 52 11.01 8.54 7.57
N GLU A 53 10.34 8.28 8.71
CA GLU A 53 10.65 8.93 10.00
C GLU A 53 11.13 7.99 11.13
N ILE A 54 11.94 6.97 10.83
CA ILE A 54 12.64 6.23 11.90
C ILE A 54 14.16 6.26 11.67
N ASP A 55 14.75 7.43 11.87
CA ASP A 55 16.17 7.59 12.22
C ASP A 55 16.30 7.60 13.77
N ALA A 56 15.59 6.70 14.43
CA ALA A 56 15.62 6.56 15.88
C ALA A 56 16.85 5.71 16.26
N LYS A 57 17.76 6.32 17.01
CA LYS A 57 18.96 5.69 17.58
C LYS A 57 18.59 4.34 18.21
N PRO A 58 19.41 3.28 18.04
CA PRO A 58 19.10 1.97 18.59
C PRO A 58 19.15 2.05 20.12
N ALA A 59 17.98 2.07 20.75
CA ALA A 59 17.83 1.71 22.15
C ALA A 59 17.54 0.21 22.20
N GLU A 60 18.26 -0.53 23.03
CA GLU A 60 18.03 -1.96 23.26
C GLU A 60 16.55 -2.22 23.61
N GLY A 61 15.82 -2.79 22.67
CA GLY A 61 14.41 -3.11 22.78
C GLY A 61 13.88 -3.36 21.37
N VAL A 62 13.56 -4.61 21.06
CA VAL A 62 13.18 -5.07 19.72
C VAL A 62 11.86 -4.42 19.28
N THR A 63 11.90 -3.21 18.75
CA THR A 63 10.81 -2.70 17.92
C THR A 63 11.09 -3.21 16.52
N THR A 64 10.48 -4.34 16.18
CA THR A 64 10.37 -4.74 14.77
C THR A 64 9.63 -3.60 14.07
N ASP A 65 10.39 -2.72 13.42
CA ASP A 65 9.88 -1.58 12.68
C ASP A 65 8.69 -2.02 11.83
N MET A 66 7.58 -1.31 11.96
CA MET A 66 6.28 -1.62 11.37
C MET A 66 6.43 -1.83 9.86
N ALA A 67 6.60 -3.08 9.42
CA ALA A 67 6.58 -3.40 8.00
C ALA A 67 5.18 -3.08 7.49
N SER A 68 5.10 -2.24 6.44
CA SER A 68 3.85 -1.87 5.78
C SER A 68 2.89 -3.05 5.64
N ALA A 69 1.64 -2.88 6.08
CA ALA A 69 0.64 -3.93 6.01
C ALA A 69 0.42 -4.39 4.56
N PHE A 70 0.58 -3.48 3.59
CA PHE A 70 0.45 -3.76 2.16
C PHE A 70 1.49 -4.76 1.64
N ARG A 71 2.62 -4.96 2.34
CA ARG A 71 3.61 -5.99 1.99
C ARG A 71 3.22 -7.39 2.48
N SER A 72 2.26 -7.49 3.40
CA SER A 72 1.84 -8.77 3.96
C SER A 72 0.78 -9.45 3.09
N GLU A 73 1.10 -10.63 2.58
CA GLU A 73 0.14 -11.50 1.87
C GLU A 73 -0.93 -12.10 2.78
N ARG A 74 -0.71 -12.06 4.11
CA ARG A 74 -1.70 -12.51 5.11
C ARG A 74 -2.74 -11.44 5.43
N LEU A 75 -2.39 -10.17 5.22
CA LEU A 75 -3.27 -9.04 5.55
C LEU A 75 -3.95 -8.47 4.30
N TYR A 76 -3.30 -8.52 3.14
CA TYR A 76 -3.82 -8.00 1.89
C TYR A 76 -3.69 -8.99 0.74
N THR A 77 -4.75 -9.11 -0.03
CA THR A 77 -4.72 -9.68 -1.38
C THR A 77 -4.61 -8.58 -2.43
N VAL A 78 -4.04 -8.90 -3.59
CA VAL A 78 -3.88 -7.97 -4.72
C VAL A 78 -4.61 -8.53 -5.92
N ILE A 79 -5.55 -7.75 -6.46
CA ILE A 79 -6.40 -8.13 -7.59
C ILE A 79 -6.09 -7.20 -8.76
N GLU A 80 -5.78 -7.75 -9.93
CA GLU A 80 -5.66 -6.98 -11.18
C GLU A 80 -7.07 -6.66 -11.69
N GLU A 81 -7.40 -5.37 -11.85
CA GLU A 81 -8.71 -4.91 -12.33
C GLU A 81 -8.72 -4.66 -13.84
N GLY A 82 -7.54 -4.50 -14.46
CA GLY A 82 -7.40 -4.31 -15.90
C GLY A 82 -6.27 -3.35 -16.30
N PRO A 83 -6.17 -3.00 -17.59
CA PRO A 83 -5.18 -2.05 -18.08
C PRO A 83 -5.45 -0.65 -17.50
N ALA A 84 -4.38 0.09 -17.21
CA ALA A 84 -4.50 1.50 -16.85
C ALA A 84 -4.80 2.34 -18.10
N PRO A 85 -5.57 3.44 -17.98
CA PRO A 85 -5.77 4.38 -19.07
C PRO A 85 -4.43 4.85 -19.68
N PRO A 86 -4.38 5.09 -21.00
CA PRO A 86 -3.20 5.69 -21.62
C PRO A 86 -2.84 7.01 -20.96
N GLY A 87 -1.57 7.16 -20.57
CA GLY A 87 -1.08 8.36 -19.87
C GLY A 87 -1.20 8.32 -18.35
N SER A 88 -1.72 7.24 -17.75
CA SER A 88 -1.66 7.06 -16.30
C SER A 88 -0.22 6.92 -15.79
N ASP A 89 0.05 7.53 -14.65
CA ASP A 89 1.32 7.37 -13.93
C ASP A 89 1.23 6.26 -12.87
N ARG A 90 2.38 5.64 -12.55
CA ARG A 90 2.49 4.67 -11.44
C ARG A 90 2.24 5.40 -10.11
N GLY A 91 1.26 4.95 -9.34
CA GLY A 91 0.90 5.61 -8.08
C GLY A 91 -0.41 5.12 -7.50
N VAL A 92 -0.77 5.65 -6.33
CA VAL A 92 -2.07 5.41 -5.70
C VAL A 92 -3.11 6.31 -6.36
N ILE A 93 -4.25 5.73 -6.77
CA ILE A 93 -5.34 6.46 -7.44
C ILE A 93 -6.64 6.50 -6.64
N ALA A 94 -6.80 5.62 -5.64
CA ALA A 94 -7.92 5.66 -4.70
C ALA A 94 -7.60 4.89 -3.41
N GLY A 95 -8.38 5.16 -2.35
CA GLY A 95 -8.32 4.43 -1.09
C GLY A 95 -7.92 5.31 0.10
N ARG A 96 -7.95 4.71 1.29
CA ARG A 96 -7.44 5.34 2.51
C ARG A 96 -6.04 4.81 2.77
N ILE A 97 -5.06 5.66 2.65
CA ILE A 97 -3.72 5.39 3.17
C ILE A 97 -3.54 6.30 4.37
N ALA A 98 -2.79 5.85 5.37
CA ALA A 98 -2.37 6.63 6.53
C ALA A 98 -1.40 7.74 6.11
N VAL A 99 -1.93 8.66 5.33
CA VAL A 99 -1.40 9.96 4.96
C VAL A 99 -2.63 10.85 4.96
N ASP A 100 -2.63 11.98 5.67
CA ASP A 100 -3.82 12.81 5.91
C ASP A 100 -4.54 13.32 4.63
N ASN A 101 -5.27 12.43 3.94
CA ASN A 101 -5.95 12.56 2.64
C ASN A 101 -5.04 12.55 1.40
N ILE A 102 -5.06 11.44 0.66
CA ILE A 102 -4.83 11.48 -0.79
C ILE A 102 -6.15 11.93 -1.43
N ILE A 103 -6.28 13.23 -1.68
CA ILE A 103 -7.31 13.73 -2.59
C ILE A 103 -6.83 13.38 -4.00
N SER A 104 -7.48 12.40 -4.63
CA SER A 104 -7.33 12.15 -6.07
C SER A 104 -7.80 13.40 -6.79
N THR A 105 -6.86 14.27 -7.14
CA THR A 105 -7.13 15.43 -7.99
C THR A 105 -7.01 14.94 -9.42
N GLU A 106 -8.12 14.47 -9.97
CA GLU A 106 -8.32 14.53 -11.41
C GLU A 106 -8.97 15.88 -11.76
N LEU A 107 -8.46 16.45 -12.85
CA LEU A 107 -8.61 17.81 -13.40
C LEU A 107 -10.02 18.40 -13.46
#